data_AF-A0A930E0X3-F1
#
_entry.id   AF-A0A930E0X3-F1
#
_cell.length_a   1.000
_cell.length_b   1.000
_cell.length_c   1.000
_cell.angle_alpha   90.00
_cell.angle_beta   90.00
_cell.angle_gamma   90.00
#
_symmetry.space_group_name_H-M   'P 1'
#
loop_
_entity.id
_entity.type
_entity.pdbx_description
1 polymer ?
#
loop_
_entity_poly.entity_id
_entity_poly.type
_entity_poly.pdbx_seq_one_letter_code
_entity_poly.pdbx_strand_id
1 'polypeptide(L)'
;NNWTGSFTDLDEYKAGKKIVYTIKEETVGNGYKSVITGNEKEGFVVTNVRTPKQRIPKTGASNNSALYTVLLGLSGTVIFSVFRRKRKENL
;
A
#
# COMPACT_ATOMS: atom_id res chain seq x y z
N ASN A 1 14.55 -7.89 -25.92
CA ASN A 1 13.18 -7.78 -26.47
C ASN A 1 12.31 -6.73 -25.77
N ASN A 2 12.76 -6.02 -24.72
CA ASN A 2 12.16 -4.75 -24.23
C ASN A 2 10.62 -4.68 -24.16
N TRP A 3 9.95 -5.80 -23.88
CA TRP A 3 8.49 -5.93 -23.86
C TRP A 3 7.79 -5.54 -25.17
N THR A 4 8.46 -5.74 -26.31
CA THR A 4 7.89 -5.55 -27.65
C THR A 4 7.84 -6.86 -28.43
N GLY A 5 6.89 -6.95 -29.34
CA GLY A 5 6.71 -8.07 -30.25
C GLY A 5 5.94 -7.64 -31.49
N SER A 6 6.09 -8.41 -32.57
CA SER A 6 5.43 -8.16 -33.85
C SER A 6 4.89 -9.47 -34.39
N PHE A 7 3.70 -9.42 -34.99
CA PHE A 7 3.17 -10.48 -35.82
C PHE A 7 3.38 -10.05 -37.28
N THR A 8 4.11 -10.83 -38.05
CA THR A 8 4.36 -10.58 -39.48
C THR A 8 3.58 -11.57 -40.33
N ASP A 9 3.41 -11.23 -41.62
CA ASP A 9 2.88 -12.14 -42.63
C ASP A 9 1.45 -12.65 -42.32
N LEU A 10 0.62 -11.77 -41.75
CA LEU A 10 -0.80 -12.02 -41.51
C LEU A 10 -1.64 -11.62 -42.73
N ASP A 11 -2.62 -12.45 -43.09
CA ASP A 11 -3.55 -12.15 -44.19
C ASP A 11 -4.34 -10.86 -43.93
N GLU A 12 -4.49 -10.00 -44.94
CA GLU A 12 -5.36 -8.81 -44.80
C GLU A 12 -6.84 -9.14 -45.05
N TYR A 13 -7.13 -10.14 -45.90
CA TYR A 13 -8.48 -10.51 -46.30
C TYR A 13 -8.72 -12.02 -46.19
N LYS A 14 -9.94 -12.39 -45.81
CA LYS A 14 -10.42 -13.78 -45.85
C LYS A 14 -11.76 -13.84 -46.57
N ALA A 15 -11.82 -14.62 -47.64
CA ALA A 15 -13.02 -14.76 -48.49
C ALA A 15 -13.61 -13.39 -48.93
N GLY A 16 -12.74 -12.47 -49.35
CA GLY A 16 -13.12 -11.13 -49.83
C GLY A 16 -13.52 -10.13 -48.75
N LYS A 17 -13.42 -10.48 -47.45
CA LYS A 17 -13.69 -9.57 -46.32
C LYS A 17 -12.41 -9.20 -45.60
N LYS A 18 -12.25 -7.92 -45.25
CA LYS A 18 -11.09 -7.43 -44.49
C LYS A 18 -11.10 -8.05 -43.09
N ILE A 19 -9.94 -8.53 -42.64
CA ILE A 19 -9.75 -9.08 -41.30
C ILE A 19 -9.43 -7.94 -40.34
N VAL A 20 -10.11 -7.93 -39.19
CA VAL A 20 -9.81 -7.02 -38.08
C VAL A 20 -9.07 -7.84 -37.03
N TYR A 21 -7.85 -7.42 -36.70
CA TYR A 21 -7.02 -8.11 -35.73
C TYR A 21 -7.21 -7.51 -34.34
N THR A 22 -7.16 -8.36 -33.32
CA THR A 22 -7.20 -7.96 -31.91
C THR A 22 -6.18 -8.80 -31.15
N ILE A 23 -5.77 -8.30 -29.99
CA ILE A 23 -4.94 -9.07 -29.05
C ILE A 23 -5.68 -9.22 -27.72
N LYS A 24 -5.32 -10.27 -26.99
CA LYS A 24 -5.81 -10.51 -25.63
C LYS A 24 -4.63 -10.84 -24.75
N GLU A 25 -4.59 -10.24 -23.57
CA GLU A 25 -3.63 -10.62 -22.55
C GLU A 25 -4.19 -11.76 -21.69
N GLU A 26 -3.36 -12.78 -21.46
CA GLU A 26 -3.67 -13.85 -20.53
C GLU A 26 -3.63 -13.35 -19.09
N THR A 27 -4.29 -14.07 -18.18
CA THR A 27 -4.34 -13.65 -16.78
C THR A 27 -2.95 -13.70 -16.15
N VAL A 28 -2.42 -12.53 -15.80
CA VAL A 28 -1.10 -12.39 -15.15
C VAL A 28 -1.09 -12.89 -13.70
N GLY A 29 -2.24 -12.84 -13.02
CA GLY A 29 -2.36 -13.21 -11.60
C GLY A 29 -1.84 -12.12 -10.67
N ASN A 30 -1.63 -12.45 -9.39
CA ASN A 30 -1.10 -11.54 -8.35
C ASN A 30 -1.81 -10.16 -8.23
N GLY A 31 -3.10 -10.10 -8.60
CA GLY A 31 -3.90 -8.88 -8.54
C GLY A 31 -3.61 -7.85 -9.64
N TYR A 32 -2.93 -8.25 -10.72
CA TYR A 32 -2.80 -7.41 -11.91
C TYR A 32 -4.11 -7.40 -12.71
N LYS A 33 -4.41 -6.23 -13.30
CA LYS A 33 -5.48 -6.02 -14.27
C LYS A 33 -4.86 -5.43 -15.54
N SER A 34 -5.28 -5.96 -16.68
CA SER A 34 -4.76 -5.54 -17.99
C SER A 34 -5.73 -4.60 -18.70
N VAL A 35 -5.17 -3.62 -19.40
CA VAL A 35 -5.88 -2.75 -20.34
C VAL A 35 -5.14 -2.78 -21.66
N ILE A 36 -5.87 -2.98 -22.75
CA ILE A 36 -5.33 -3.02 -24.11
C ILE A 36 -5.87 -1.84 -24.88
N THR A 37 -4.98 -1.07 -25.51
CA THR A 37 -5.32 0.09 -26.34
C THR A 37 -4.66 -0.01 -27.71
N GLY A 38 -5.16 0.76 -28.68
CA GLY A 38 -4.65 0.79 -30.04
C GLY A 38 -5.41 -0.16 -30.98
N ASN A 39 -4.83 -0.42 -32.14
CA ASN A 39 -5.43 -1.21 -33.22
C ASN A 39 -4.34 -1.73 -34.17
N GLU A 40 -4.72 -2.53 -35.16
CA GLU A 40 -3.81 -3.13 -36.14
C GLU A 40 -2.97 -2.11 -36.96
N LYS A 41 -3.43 -0.86 -37.12
CA LYS A 41 -2.71 0.18 -37.89
C LYS A 41 -1.70 0.94 -37.04
N GLU A 42 -2.08 1.25 -35.81
CA GLU A 42 -1.26 2.05 -34.88
C GLU A 42 -0.37 1.17 -33.99
N GLY A 43 -0.66 -0.14 -33.93
CA GLY A 43 -0.09 -1.07 -32.98
C GLY A 43 -0.94 -1.19 -31.71
N PHE A 44 -0.65 -2.22 -30.92
CA PHE A 44 -1.31 -2.46 -29.64
C PHE A 44 -0.38 -2.17 -28.48
N VAL A 45 -0.92 -1.57 -27.42
CA VAL A 45 -0.22 -1.36 -26.15
C VAL A 45 -0.99 -2.07 -25.04
N VAL A 46 -0.25 -2.83 -24.24
CA VAL A 46 -0.80 -3.61 -23.13
C VAL A 46 -0.29 -3.02 -21.81
N THR A 47 -1.20 -2.57 -20.96
CA THR A 47 -0.88 -1.95 -19.68
C THR A 47 -1.34 -2.84 -18.53
N ASN A 48 -0.40 -3.32 -17.73
CA ASN A 48 -0.65 -4.12 -16.54
C ASN A 48 -0.63 -3.24 -15.27
N VAL A 49 -1.78 -3.11 -14.61
CA VAL A 49 -1.95 -2.28 -13.41
C VAL A 49 -2.17 -3.16 -12.18
N ARG A 50 -1.44 -2.86 -11.08
CA ARG A 50 -1.66 -3.50 -9.77
C ARG A 50 -1.68 -2.45 -8.67
N THR A 51 -2.64 -2.57 -7.76
CA THR A 51 -2.66 -1.80 -6.52
C THR A 51 -2.03 -2.64 -5.40
N PRO A 52 -0.82 -2.31 -4.92
CA PRO A 52 -0.19 -3.05 -3.84
C PRO A 52 -0.93 -2.82 -2.52
N LYS A 53 -1.04 -3.88 -1.69
CA LYS A 53 -1.56 -3.75 -0.34
C LYS A 53 -0.66 -2.81 0.48
N GLN A 54 -1.27 -1.86 1.19
CA GLN A 54 -0.55 -0.97 2.09
C GLN A 54 0.17 -1.79 3.16
N ARG A 55 1.50 -1.63 3.25
CA ARG A 55 2.28 -2.15 4.37
C ARG A 55 2.18 -1.10 5.47
N ILE A 56 1.46 -1.40 6.55
CA ILE A 56 1.46 -0.54 7.74
C ILE A 56 2.78 -0.81 8.46
N PRO A 57 3.74 0.12 8.50
CA PRO A 57 4.98 -0.09 9.22
C PRO A 57 4.68 -0.08 10.73
N LYS A 58 5.34 -0.97 11.49
CA LYS A 58 5.29 -0.91 12.96
C LYS A 58 6.15 0.25 13.45
N THR A 59 5.62 1.48 13.45
CA THR A 59 6.32 2.69 13.92
C THR A 59 5.83 3.20 15.29
N GLY A 60 5.09 2.38 16.05
CA GLY A 60 4.67 2.75 17.41
C GLY A 60 5.82 2.62 18.41
N ALA A 61 6.10 3.69 19.17
CA ALA A 61 6.87 3.58 20.40
C ALA A 61 6.06 2.75 21.42
N SER A 62 6.66 1.69 21.95
CA SER A 62 6.06 0.83 22.97
C SER A 62 5.58 1.65 24.17
N ASN A 63 4.32 1.46 24.55
CA ASN A 63 3.71 2.01 25.76
C ASN A 63 4.27 1.30 27.00
N ASN A 64 5.31 1.89 27.62
CA ASN A 64 5.86 1.43 28.88
C ASN A 64 5.03 1.99 30.06
N SER A 65 4.03 1.22 30.50
CA SER A 65 3.21 1.53 31.70
C SER A 65 4.06 1.85 32.94
N ALA A 66 5.25 1.23 33.05
CA ALA A 66 6.21 1.44 34.12
C ALA A 66 6.64 2.92 34.30
N LEU A 67 6.76 3.69 33.22
CA LEU A 67 7.19 5.09 33.29
C LEU A 67 6.12 5.99 33.93
N TYR A 68 4.85 5.76 33.63
CA TYR A 68 3.74 6.52 34.21
C TYR A 68 3.54 6.21 35.70
N THR A 69 3.74 4.95 36.12
CA THR A 69 3.68 4.57 37.55
C THR A 69 4.78 5.22 38.38
N VAL A 70 5.99 5.40 37.84
CA VAL A 70 7.07 6.10 38.56
C VAL A 70 6.76 7.60 38.69
N LEU A 71 6.21 8.22 37.64
CA LEU A 71 5.87 9.65 37.64
C LEU A 71 4.76 9.99 38.66
N LEU A 72 3.72 9.14 38.74
CA LEU A 72 2.64 9.28 39.73
C LEU A 72 3.10 8.96 41.16
N GLY A 73 4.02 8.00 41.33
CA GLY A 73 4.60 7.67 42.64
C GLY A 73 5.44 8.82 43.22
N LEU A 74 6.20 9.53 42.38
CA LEU A 74 6.96 10.71 42.80
C LEU A 74 6.04 11.91 43.13
N SER A 75 4.95 12.12 42.39
CA SER A 75 4.01 13.21 42.72
C SER A 75 3.24 12.95 44.02
N GLY A 76 2.89 11.69 44.32
CA GLY A 76 2.18 11.32 45.54
C GLY A 76 3.00 11.54 46.83
N THR A 77 4.30 11.26 46.82
CA THR A 77 5.17 11.45 48.00
C THR A 77 5.39 12.92 48.34
N VAL A 78 5.47 13.80 47.33
CA VAL A 78 5.60 15.26 47.53
C VAL A 78 4.34 15.82 48.19
N ILE A 79 3.14 15.46 47.72
CA ILE A 79 1.87 15.94 48.33
C ILE A 79 1.70 15.42 49.76
N PHE A 80 2.02 14.13 50.02
CA PHE A 80 1.91 13.54 51.35
C PHE A 80 2.88 14.16 52.36
N SER A 81 4.12 14.47 51.95
CA SER A 81 5.11 15.12 52.82
C SER A 81 4.72 16.56 53.21
N VAL A 82 4.16 17.33 52.28
CA VAL A 82 3.64 18.69 52.54
C VAL A 82 2.45 18.65 53.50
N PHE A 83 1.52 17.71 53.33
CA PHE A 83 0.38 17.54 54.23
C PHE A 83 0.81 17.14 55.65
N ARG A 84 1.79 16.25 55.76
CA ARG A 84 2.34 15.82 57.06
C ARG A 84 3.06 16.95 57.79
N ARG A 85 3.73 17.84 57.06
CA ARG A 85 4.37 19.06 57.62
C ARG A 85 3.31 20.04 58.13
N LYS A 86 2.25 20.31 57.36
CA LYS A 86 1.16 21.20 57.78
C LYS A 86 0.42 20.72 59.02
N ARG A 87 0.36 19.39 59.24
CA ARG A 87 -0.27 18.79 60.44
C ARG A 87 0.57 18.94 61.71
N LYS A 88 1.90 19.09 61.61
CA LYS A 88 2.77 19.31 62.77
C LYS A 88 2.82 20.76 63.24
N GLU A 89 2.57 21.72 62.35
CA GLU A 89 2.50 23.16 62.68
C GLU A 89 1.17 23.55 63.35
N ASN A 90 0.17 22.67 63.30
CA ASN A 90 -1.17 22.88 63.87
C ASN A 90 -1.42 22.05 65.15
N LEU A 91 -0.35 21.64 65.85
CA LEU A 91 -0.38 20.93 67.14
C LEU A 91 0.46 21.68 68.17
#